data_AF-A0A662JGP1-F1
#
_entry.id   AF-A0A662JGP1-F1
#
_cell.length_a   1.000
_cell.length_b   1.000
_cell.length_c   1.000
_cell.angle_alpha   90.00
_cell.angle_beta   90.00
_cell.angle_gamma   90.00
#
_symmetry.space_group_name_H-M   'P 1'
#
loop_
_entity.id
_entity.type
_entity.pdbx_description
1 polymer ?
#
loop_
_entity_poly.entity_id
_entity_poly.type
_entity_poly.pdbx_seq_one_letter_code
_entity_poly.pdbx_strand_id
1 'polypeptide(L)'
;MRAIEVAVSIPAALIAGLLAAVSSVNGELLLALQIPMTTLLLVPVYVGGEFSILLLVLMFTSILVPIVEETGKAFGYILPLLGFRSRFNLSFAFLLGALSGFSFGVIENFIYANALSGLSPEKYAAIMWFRWIACLPLHMISTGVGCLCLAYILEKLGLREPNALALFMGLMPAYVIHGTYNLIVSLFPPVGF
;
A
#
# COMPACT_ATOMS: atom_id res chain seq x y z
N MET A 1 -23.56 5.18 -13.69
CA MET A 1 -23.15 3.86 -13.15
C MET A 1 -24.40 3.10 -12.75
N ARG A 2 -24.46 1.80 -13.03
CA ARG A 2 -25.59 0.91 -12.71
C ARG A 2 -25.44 0.35 -11.30
N ALA A 3 -26.54 0.04 -10.63
CA ALA A 3 -26.52 -0.50 -9.26
C ALA A 3 -25.67 -1.78 -9.13
N ILE A 4 -25.72 -2.66 -10.13
CA ILE A 4 -24.91 -3.89 -10.17
C ILE A 4 -23.40 -3.63 -10.23
N GLU A 5 -22.98 -2.56 -10.91
CA GLU A 5 -21.57 -2.18 -11.00
C GLU A 5 -21.05 -1.79 -9.61
N VAL A 6 -21.84 -1.02 -8.87
CA VAL A 6 -21.49 -0.61 -7.50
C VAL A 6 -21.46 -1.83 -6.56
N ALA A 7 -22.49 -2.67 -6.62
CA ALA A 7 -22.65 -3.83 -5.73
C ALA A 7 -21.52 -4.86 -5.88
N VAL A 8 -20.94 -5.01 -7.07
CA VAL A 8 -19.82 -5.94 -7.33
C VAL A 8 -18.46 -5.28 -7.09
N SER A 9 -18.31 -3.99 -7.43
CA SER A 9 -17.01 -3.32 -7.35
C SER A 9 -16.55 -3.13 -5.90
N ILE A 10 -17.46 -2.85 -4.97
CA ILE A 10 -17.11 -2.63 -3.55
C ILE A 10 -16.51 -3.91 -2.92
N PRO A 11 -17.16 -5.09 -2.97
CA PRO A 11 -16.56 -6.33 -2.49
C PRO A 11 -15.27 -6.68 -3.21
N ALA A 12 -15.20 -6.51 -4.54
CA ALA A 12 -14.01 -6.78 -5.32
C ALA A 12 -12.81 -5.91 -4.87
N ALA A 13 -13.05 -4.64 -4.55
CA ALA A 13 -12.02 -3.75 -4.03
C ALA A 13 -11.47 -4.23 -2.68
N LEU A 14 -12.36 -4.61 -1.75
CA LEU A 14 -11.97 -5.14 -0.44
C LEU A 14 -11.17 -6.45 -0.58
N ILE A 15 -11.61 -7.36 -1.44
CA ILE A 15 -10.93 -8.64 -1.71
C ILE A 15 -9.55 -8.39 -2.33
N ALA A 16 -9.44 -7.49 -3.30
CA ALA A 16 -8.17 -7.16 -3.93
C ALA A 16 -7.15 -6.62 -2.92
N GLY A 17 -7.56 -5.73 -2.02
CA GLY A 17 -6.68 -5.20 -0.97
C GLY A 17 -6.22 -6.29 0.01
N LEU A 18 -7.10 -7.23 0.37
CA LEU A 18 -6.74 -8.40 1.19
C LEU A 18 -5.72 -9.28 0.48
N LEU A 19 -5.93 -9.60 -0.80
CA LEU A 19 -5.01 -10.41 -1.60
C LEU A 19 -3.65 -9.71 -1.77
N ALA A 20 -3.66 -8.39 -1.98
CA ALA A 20 -2.45 -7.59 -2.07
C ALA A 20 -1.64 -7.67 -0.77
N ALA A 21 -2.28 -7.57 0.40
CA ALA A 21 -1.61 -7.70 1.69
C ALA A 21 -1.04 -9.11 1.93
N VAL A 22 -1.79 -10.15 1.60
CA VAL A 22 -1.29 -11.53 1.73
C VAL A 22 -0.11 -11.78 0.77
N SER A 23 -0.15 -11.20 -0.43
CA SER A 23 0.89 -11.37 -1.45
C SER A 23 2.16 -10.56 -1.16
N SER A 24 2.03 -9.36 -0.56
CA SER A 24 3.20 -8.59 -0.12
C SER A 24 3.94 -9.29 1.02
N VAL A 25 3.22 -10.09 1.80
CA VAL A 25 3.74 -10.83 2.97
C VAL A 25 4.31 -12.20 2.59
N ASN A 26 3.71 -12.88 1.62
CA ASN A 26 4.20 -14.15 1.05
C ASN A 26 5.33 -13.94 0.04
N GLY A 27 5.90 -12.73 -0.07
CA GLY A 27 6.99 -12.41 -0.98
C GLY A 27 8.24 -13.22 -0.67
N GLU A 28 8.34 -14.44 -1.18
CA GLU A 28 9.53 -15.28 -1.21
C GLU A 28 10.75 -14.54 -1.81
N LEU A 29 10.53 -13.44 -2.55
CA LEU A 29 11.54 -12.52 -3.05
C LEU A 29 12.23 -11.67 -1.94
N LEU A 30 11.49 -11.29 -0.89
CA LEU A 30 12.02 -10.59 0.30
C LEU A 30 12.81 -11.58 1.19
N LEU A 31 12.29 -12.80 1.32
CA LEU A 31 12.96 -13.91 2.02
C LEU A 31 14.23 -14.39 1.29
N ALA A 32 14.24 -14.41 -0.05
CA ALA A 32 15.41 -14.75 -0.87
C ALA A 32 16.55 -13.73 -0.75
N LEU A 33 16.24 -12.48 -0.41
CA LEU A 33 17.25 -11.44 -0.12
C LEU A 33 17.77 -11.52 1.33
N GLN A 34 17.30 -12.47 2.16
CA GLN A 34 17.54 -12.49 3.61
C GLN A 34 17.20 -11.16 4.29
N ILE A 35 16.31 -10.37 3.69
CA ILE A 35 15.77 -9.16 4.27
C ILE A 35 14.53 -9.65 5.01
N PRO A 36 14.63 -9.95 6.32
CA PRO A 36 13.50 -10.55 7.03
C PRO A 36 12.29 -9.63 6.90
N MET A 37 11.09 -10.20 6.90
CA MET A 37 9.82 -9.48 6.99
C MET A 37 9.80 -8.42 8.11
N THR A 38 10.74 -8.51 9.06
CA THR A 38 11.06 -7.50 10.07
C THR A 38 11.80 -6.27 9.53
N THR A 39 12.05 -6.10 8.23
CA THR A 39 12.82 -4.95 7.73
C THR A 39 12.03 -3.64 7.75
N LEU A 40 10.70 -3.70 7.85
CA LEU A 40 9.90 -2.54 8.24
C LEU A 40 9.93 -2.24 9.76
N LEU A 41 10.56 -3.12 10.54
CA LEU A 41 10.85 -3.00 11.98
C LEU A 41 12.34 -2.72 12.28
N LEU A 42 13.22 -2.73 11.27
CA LEU A 42 14.69 -2.72 11.48
C LEU A 42 15.37 -1.36 11.30
N VAL A 43 14.66 -0.30 10.91
CA VAL A 43 15.32 1.01 10.83
C VAL A 43 15.90 1.51 12.17
N PRO A 44 15.39 1.13 13.36
CA PRO A 44 16.04 1.50 14.62
C PRO A 44 17.15 0.54 15.06
N VAL A 45 17.29 -0.66 14.46
CA VAL A 45 18.23 -1.69 14.93
C VAL A 45 19.62 -1.56 14.28
N TYR A 46 19.76 -0.78 13.22
CA TYR A 46 21.05 -0.58 12.54
C TYR A 46 21.89 0.54 13.19
N VAL A 47 22.23 0.36 14.46
CA VAL A 47 23.28 1.11 15.14
C VAL A 47 24.60 0.34 14.99
N GLY A 48 25.07 0.15 13.74
CA GLY A 48 26.35 -0.52 13.53
C GLY A 48 26.59 -1.06 12.11
N GLY A 49 27.45 -0.36 11.36
CA GLY A 49 28.23 -0.93 10.27
C GLY A 49 27.63 -0.82 8.87
N GLU A 50 28.19 0.08 8.06
CA GLU A 50 28.02 0.22 6.60
C GLU A 50 26.80 1.02 6.09
N PHE A 51 27.07 2.29 5.72
CA PHE A 51 26.16 3.22 5.03
C PHE A 51 25.47 2.62 3.80
N SER A 52 26.12 1.70 3.10
CA SER A 52 25.58 0.96 1.95
C SER A 52 24.34 0.13 2.31
N ILE A 53 24.31 -0.51 3.48
CA ILE A 53 23.19 -1.32 3.94
C ILE A 53 22.01 -0.43 4.31
N LEU A 54 22.27 0.68 5.02
CA LEU A 54 21.24 1.67 5.33
C LEU A 54 20.60 2.23 4.05
N LEU A 55 21.40 2.59 3.05
CA LEU A 55 20.90 3.09 1.77
C LEU A 55 20.04 2.04 1.05
N LEU A 56 20.46 0.77 1.06
CA LEU A 56 19.72 -0.33 0.46
C LEU A 56 18.36 -0.53 1.16
N VAL A 57 18.33 -0.51 2.49
CA VAL A 57 17.09 -0.63 3.28
C VAL A 57 16.15 0.53 2.96
N LEU A 58 16.65 1.77 2.97
CA LEU A 58 15.83 2.95 2.67
C LEU A 58 15.27 2.92 1.25
N MET A 59 16.08 2.52 0.25
CA MET A 59 15.59 2.33 -1.12
C MET A 59 14.50 1.28 -1.20
N PHE A 60 14.68 0.14 -0.52
CA PHE A 60 13.71 -0.93 -0.58
C PHE A 60 12.38 -0.53 0.09
N THR A 61 12.44 -0.01 1.32
CA THR A 61 11.24 0.36 2.11
C THR A 61 10.53 1.59 1.57
N SER A 62 11.25 2.54 0.96
CA SER A 62 10.68 3.83 0.55
C SER A 62 10.38 3.91 -0.95
N ILE A 63 10.83 2.96 -1.77
CA ILE A 63 10.59 2.97 -3.22
C ILE A 63 9.95 1.66 -3.67
N LEU A 64 10.66 0.53 -3.51
CA LEU A 64 10.22 -0.73 -4.10
C LEU A 64 8.95 -1.28 -3.45
N VAL A 65 8.89 -1.29 -2.11
CA VAL A 65 7.71 -1.75 -1.36
C VAL A 65 6.47 -0.93 -1.72
N PRO A 66 6.49 0.42 -1.65
CA PRO A 66 5.37 1.25 -2.09
C PRO A 66 4.91 0.96 -3.52
N ILE A 67 5.83 0.77 -4.47
CA ILE A 67 5.45 0.46 -5.86
C ILE A 67 4.67 -0.84 -5.94
N VAL A 68 5.16 -1.90 -5.30
CA VAL A 68 4.51 -3.22 -5.30
C VAL A 68 3.15 -3.16 -4.60
N GLU A 69 3.09 -2.56 -3.41
CA GLU A 69 1.88 -2.53 -2.60
C GLU A 69 0.79 -1.66 -3.21
N GLU A 70 1.11 -0.44 -3.66
CA GLU A 70 0.13 0.44 -4.28
C GLU A 70 -0.38 -0.13 -5.61
N THR A 71 0.47 -0.80 -6.39
CA THR A 71 0.05 -1.50 -7.61
C THR A 71 -0.88 -2.67 -7.29
N GLY A 72 -0.53 -3.48 -6.28
CA GLY A 72 -1.37 -4.56 -5.78
C GLY A 72 -2.74 -4.08 -5.33
N LYS A 73 -2.78 -3.01 -4.54
CA LYS A 73 -4.03 -2.42 -4.06
C LYS A 73 -4.86 -1.78 -5.18
N ALA A 74 -4.23 -1.20 -6.20
CA ALA A 74 -4.92 -0.61 -7.35
C ALA A 74 -5.77 -1.63 -8.13
N PHE A 75 -5.51 -2.94 -8.00
CA PHE A 75 -6.39 -3.98 -8.56
C PHE A 75 -7.82 -3.92 -8.05
N GLY A 76 -8.06 -3.32 -6.87
CA GLY A 76 -9.40 -3.08 -6.37
C GLY A 76 -10.24 -2.13 -7.24
N TYR A 77 -9.58 -1.26 -8.00
CA TYR A 77 -10.20 -0.43 -9.03
C TYR A 77 -10.08 -1.05 -10.43
N ILE A 78 -8.94 -1.66 -10.76
CA ILE A 78 -8.67 -2.18 -12.10
C ILE A 78 -9.56 -3.39 -12.43
N LEU A 79 -9.75 -4.34 -11.50
CA LEU A 79 -10.57 -5.53 -11.80
C LEU A 79 -12.02 -5.17 -12.13
N PRO A 80 -12.72 -4.31 -11.36
CA PRO A 80 -14.07 -3.92 -11.74
C PRO A 80 -14.09 -3.04 -13.00
N LEU A 81 -13.07 -2.20 -13.23
CA LEU A 81 -12.94 -1.44 -14.47
C LEU A 81 -12.85 -2.35 -15.71
N LEU A 82 -12.11 -3.45 -15.64
CA LEU A 82 -12.00 -4.43 -16.74
C LEU A 82 -13.29 -5.27 -16.89
N GLY A 83 -13.98 -5.55 -15.78
CA GLY A 83 -15.21 -6.34 -15.78
C GLY A 83 -16.44 -5.59 -16.31
N PHE A 84 -16.46 -4.26 -16.23
CA PHE A 84 -17.60 -3.44 -16.64
C PHE A 84 -17.29 -2.51 -17.80
N ARG A 85 -18.20 -2.43 -18.78
CA ARG A 85 -18.07 -1.52 -19.94
C ARG A 85 -18.23 -0.03 -19.59
N SER A 86 -18.74 0.27 -18.40
CA SER A 86 -18.97 1.64 -17.93
C SER A 86 -17.69 2.28 -17.41
N ARG A 87 -17.43 3.54 -17.76
CA ARG A 87 -16.41 4.32 -17.05
C ARG A 87 -16.92 4.70 -15.66
N PHE A 88 -16.11 4.42 -14.65
CA PHE A 88 -16.34 4.94 -13.30
C PHE A 88 -15.94 6.41 -13.24
N ASN A 89 -16.69 7.19 -12.48
CA ASN A 89 -16.31 8.57 -12.21
C ASN A 89 -15.10 8.62 -11.24
N LEU A 90 -14.43 9.77 -11.19
CA LEU A 90 -13.21 9.95 -10.39
C LEU A 90 -13.44 9.67 -8.89
N SER A 91 -14.58 10.09 -8.34
CA SER A 91 -14.93 9.87 -6.94
C SER A 91 -15.09 8.38 -6.62
N PHE A 92 -15.66 7.60 -7.53
CA PHE A 92 -15.82 6.16 -7.37
C PHE A 92 -14.49 5.44 -7.54
N ALA A 93 -13.63 5.88 -8.46
CA ALA A 93 -12.27 5.37 -8.56
C ALA A 93 -11.46 5.58 -7.27
N PHE A 94 -11.56 6.78 -6.68
CA PHE A 94 -10.99 7.07 -5.37
C PHE A 94 -11.55 6.13 -4.30
N LEU A 95 -12.87 5.96 -4.24
CA LEU A 95 -13.52 5.10 -3.26
C LEU A 95 -13.04 3.64 -3.36
N LEU A 96 -12.98 3.08 -4.57
CA LEU A 96 -12.49 1.71 -4.78
C LEU A 96 -11.02 1.55 -4.38
N GLY A 97 -10.18 2.54 -4.72
CA GLY A 97 -8.80 2.58 -4.24
C GLY A 97 -8.71 2.64 -2.72
N ALA A 98 -9.48 3.52 -2.08
CA ALA A 98 -9.48 3.69 -0.63
C ALA A 98 -10.00 2.46 0.12
N LEU A 99 -11.02 1.76 -0.40
CA LEU A 99 -11.53 0.51 0.17
C LEU A 99 -10.50 -0.63 0.06
N SER A 100 -9.80 -0.72 -1.07
CA SER A 100 -8.68 -1.66 -1.23
C SER A 100 -7.53 -1.32 -0.27
N GLY A 101 -7.19 -0.05 -0.12
CA GLY A 101 -6.21 0.43 0.86
C GLY A 101 -6.63 0.14 2.31
N PHE A 102 -7.93 0.24 2.61
CA PHE A 102 -8.47 -0.10 3.93
C PHE A 102 -8.31 -1.58 4.26
N SER A 103 -8.75 -2.48 3.38
CA SER A 103 -8.62 -3.92 3.64
C SER A 103 -7.17 -4.35 3.69
N PHE A 104 -6.31 -3.78 2.84
CA PHE A 104 -4.86 -3.98 2.93
C PHE A 104 -4.31 -3.57 4.30
N GLY A 105 -4.56 -2.32 4.73
CA GLY A 105 -4.01 -1.80 5.99
C GLY A 105 -4.53 -2.53 7.23
N VAL A 106 -5.77 -3.03 7.21
CA VAL A 106 -6.32 -3.89 8.27
C VAL A 106 -5.53 -5.20 8.38
N ILE A 107 -5.33 -5.89 7.24
CA ILE A 107 -4.60 -7.16 7.22
C ILE A 107 -3.15 -6.96 7.60
N GLU A 108 -2.51 -5.92 7.06
CA GLU A 108 -1.15 -5.54 7.41
C GLU A 108 -1.02 -5.31 8.93
N ASN A 109 -1.94 -4.56 9.54
CA ASN A 109 -1.91 -4.34 11.00
C ASN A 109 -2.04 -5.64 11.81
N PHE A 110 -2.80 -6.64 11.34
CA PHE A 110 -2.83 -7.95 12.01
C PHE A 110 -1.52 -8.72 11.88
N ILE A 111 -0.85 -8.62 10.74
CA ILE A 111 0.47 -9.23 10.54
C ILE A 111 1.50 -8.59 11.48
N TYR A 112 1.50 -7.27 11.60
CA TYR A 112 2.37 -6.56 12.55
C TYR A 112 2.03 -6.88 14.01
N ALA A 113 0.75 -6.99 14.36
CA ALA A 113 0.35 -7.39 15.70
C ALA A 113 0.97 -8.74 16.09
N ASN A 114 0.98 -9.70 15.16
CA ASN A 114 1.65 -10.99 15.37
C ASN A 114 3.18 -10.85 15.45
N ALA A 115 3.80 -10.10 14.54
CA ALA A 115 5.24 -9.89 14.50
C ALA A 115 5.79 -9.14 15.73
N LEU A 116 4.97 -8.29 16.35
CA LEU A 116 5.31 -7.47 17.53
C LEU A 116 4.92 -8.12 18.86
N SER A 117 4.39 -9.34 18.84
CA SER A 117 3.87 -10.03 20.03
C SER A 117 4.90 -10.25 21.15
N GLY A 118 6.20 -10.21 20.82
CA GLY A 118 7.30 -10.32 21.79
C GLY A 118 7.70 -9.02 22.50
N LEU A 119 7.10 -7.87 22.15
CA LEU A 119 7.42 -6.59 22.80
C LEU A 119 6.74 -6.44 24.17
N SER A 120 7.25 -5.52 24.99
CA SER A 120 6.53 -5.13 26.22
C SER A 120 5.14 -4.58 25.87
N PRO A 121 4.12 -4.79 26.73
CA PRO A 121 2.74 -4.35 26.45
C PRO A 121 2.63 -2.87 26.09
N GLU A 122 3.43 -2.02 26.73
CA GLU A 122 3.47 -0.57 26.49
C GLU A 122 4.00 -0.23 25.09
N LYS A 123 5.13 -0.84 24.69
CA LYS A 123 5.71 -0.63 23.35
C LYS A 123 4.81 -1.20 22.26
N TYR A 124 4.25 -2.39 22.47
CA TYR A 124 3.28 -3.00 21.58
C TYR A 124 2.07 -2.08 21.35
N ALA A 125 1.46 -1.58 22.42
CA ALA A 125 0.28 -0.73 22.34
C ALA A 125 0.59 0.60 21.61
N ALA A 126 1.73 1.22 21.91
CA ALA A 126 2.15 2.47 21.27
C ALA A 126 2.33 2.30 19.75
N ILE A 127 3.03 1.24 19.31
CA ILE A 127 3.25 0.97 17.90
C ILE A 127 1.92 0.64 17.20
N MET A 128 1.11 -0.25 17.77
CA MET A 128 -0.16 -0.64 17.15
C MET A 128 -1.12 0.54 17.05
N TRP A 129 -1.18 1.41 18.06
CA TRP A 129 -2.01 2.62 18.03
C TRP A 129 -1.60 3.57 16.90
N PHE A 130 -0.29 3.82 16.76
CA PHE A 130 0.24 4.61 15.65
C PHE A 130 -0.13 4.00 14.30
N ARG A 131 0.00 2.67 14.15
CA ARG A 131 -0.33 1.98 12.90
C ARG A 131 -1.81 2.10 12.52
N TRP A 132 -2.72 2.00 13.48
CA TRP A 132 -4.15 2.16 13.23
C TRP A 132 -4.55 3.59 12.86
N ILE A 133 -3.90 4.60 13.43
CA ILE A 133 -4.26 6.02 13.21
C ILE A 133 -3.51 6.65 12.05
N ALA A 134 -2.27 6.24 11.79
CA ALA A 134 -1.43 6.83 10.74
C ALA A 134 -1.31 5.91 9.52
N CYS A 135 -0.90 4.64 9.69
CA CYS A 135 -0.65 3.74 8.56
C CYS A 135 -1.94 3.36 7.83
N LEU A 136 -3.01 3.01 8.55
CA LEU A 136 -4.27 2.62 7.90
C LEU A 136 -4.85 3.76 7.03
N PRO A 137 -5.03 5.00 7.53
CA PRO A 137 -5.48 6.11 6.68
C PRO A 137 -4.51 6.43 5.55
N LEU A 138 -3.19 6.29 5.76
CA LEU A 138 -2.21 6.44 4.69
C LEU A 138 -2.49 5.47 3.54
N HIS A 139 -2.68 4.17 3.81
CA HIS A 139 -2.96 3.21 2.75
C HIS A 139 -4.26 3.54 2.00
N MET A 140 -5.30 3.97 2.72
CA MET A 140 -6.57 4.39 2.13
C MET A 140 -6.38 5.59 1.20
N ILE A 141 -5.74 6.66 1.69
CA ILE A 141 -5.58 7.91 0.97
C ILE A 141 -4.62 7.73 -0.20
N SER A 142 -3.47 7.11 0.02
CA SER A 142 -2.44 6.84 -1.01
C SER A 142 -3.06 6.10 -2.21
N THR A 143 -3.68 4.95 -1.95
CA THR A 143 -4.30 4.13 -3.01
C THR A 143 -5.47 4.86 -3.65
N GLY A 144 -6.30 5.54 -2.84
CA GLY A 144 -7.43 6.32 -3.35
C GLY A 144 -7.00 7.40 -4.33
N VAL A 145 -5.96 8.18 -3.98
CA VAL A 145 -5.37 9.20 -4.86
C VAL A 145 -4.78 8.56 -6.11
N GLY A 146 -4.05 7.45 -5.99
CA GLY A 146 -3.51 6.71 -7.13
C GLY A 146 -4.61 6.27 -8.11
N CYS A 147 -5.68 5.66 -7.62
CA CYS A 147 -6.80 5.25 -8.47
C CYS A 147 -7.55 6.43 -9.10
N LEU A 148 -7.68 7.56 -8.38
CA LEU A 148 -8.23 8.79 -8.94
C LEU A 148 -7.38 9.32 -10.11
N CYS A 149 -6.06 9.40 -9.91
CA CYS A 149 -5.13 9.86 -10.95
C CYS A 149 -5.06 8.89 -12.13
N LEU A 150 -5.11 7.59 -11.89
CA LEU A 150 -5.23 6.57 -12.93
C LEU A 150 -6.51 6.77 -13.74
N ALA A 151 -7.66 6.89 -13.08
CA ALA A 151 -8.94 7.14 -13.77
C ALA A 151 -8.90 8.43 -14.61
N TYR A 152 -8.30 9.50 -14.08
CA TYR A 152 -8.10 10.75 -14.79
C TYR A 152 -7.24 10.58 -16.04
N ILE A 153 -6.10 9.88 -15.94
CA ILE A 153 -5.21 9.62 -17.08
C ILE A 153 -5.92 8.79 -18.15
N LEU A 154 -6.66 7.75 -17.76
CA LEU A 154 -7.44 6.93 -18.69
C LEU A 154 -8.50 7.77 -19.42
N GLU A 155 -9.18 8.65 -18.70
CA GLU A 155 -10.15 9.57 -19.30
C GLU A 155 -9.48 10.51 -20.30
N LYS A 156 -8.37 11.15 -19.92
CA LYS A 156 -7.63 12.13 -20.74
C LYS A 156 -6.98 11.53 -21.97
N LEU A 157 -6.43 10.32 -21.86
CA LEU A 157 -5.81 9.62 -22.98
C LEU A 157 -6.82 8.84 -23.83
N GLY A 158 -8.12 8.89 -23.48
CA GLY A 158 -9.14 8.13 -24.19
C GLY A 158 -9.01 6.61 -24.05
N LEU A 159 -8.18 6.14 -23.11
CA LEU A 159 -7.94 4.73 -22.88
C LEU A 159 -9.15 4.10 -22.16
N ARG A 160 -9.41 2.83 -22.46
CA ARG A 160 -10.40 2.02 -21.72
C ARG A 160 -9.75 1.18 -20.64
N GLU A 161 -8.52 0.76 -20.90
CA GLU A 161 -7.74 -0.14 -20.06
C GLU A 161 -6.37 0.48 -19.84
N PRO A 162 -5.77 0.30 -18.64
CA PRO A 162 -4.44 0.81 -18.37
C PRO A 162 -3.38 -0.03 -19.11
N ASN A 163 -2.59 0.64 -19.94
CA ASN A 163 -1.29 0.11 -20.34
C ASN A 163 -0.25 0.36 -19.22
N ALA A 164 0.95 -0.23 -19.34
CA ALA A 164 1.98 -0.10 -18.32
C ALA A 164 2.36 1.36 -18.00
N LEU A 165 2.39 2.22 -19.03
CA LEU A 165 2.69 3.64 -18.85
C LEU A 165 1.59 4.38 -18.10
N ALA A 166 0.33 4.18 -18.48
CA ALA A 166 -0.83 4.78 -17.82
C ALA A 166 -0.95 4.31 -16.36
N LEU A 167 -0.68 3.03 -16.11
CA LEU A 167 -0.62 2.46 -14.77
C LEU A 167 0.46 3.14 -13.93
N PHE A 168 1.69 3.18 -14.43
CA PHE A 168 2.82 3.78 -13.72
C PHE A 168 2.60 5.27 -13.45
N MET A 169 2.21 6.05 -14.47
CA MET A 169 1.94 7.48 -14.32
C MET A 169 0.74 7.76 -13.41
N GLY A 170 -0.32 6.95 -13.51
CA GLY A 170 -1.54 7.11 -12.71
C GLY A 170 -1.31 6.83 -11.24
N LEU A 171 -0.49 5.82 -10.93
CA LEU A 171 -0.17 5.42 -9.56
C LEU A 171 1.04 6.15 -8.96
N MET A 172 1.81 6.89 -9.75
CA MET A 172 2.97 7.65 -9.27
C MET A 172 2.67 8.50 -8.02
N PRO A 173 1.54 9.22 -7.90
CA PRO A 173 1.23 9.95 -6.68
C PRO A 173 1.12 9.06 -5.44
N ALA A 174 0.54 7.85 -5.58
CA ALA A 174 0.45 6.88 -4.48
C ALA A 174 1.84 6.39 -4.06
N TYR A 175 2.70 6.06 -5.05
CA TYR A 175 4.08 5.65 -4.78
C TYR A 175 4.85 6.72 -4.01
N VAL A 176 4.70 7.99 -4.41
CA VAL A 176 5.39 9.12 -3.76
C VAL A 176 4.84 9.35 -2.35
N ILE A 177 3.53 9.36 -2.15
CA ILE A 177 2.91 9.58 -0.83
C ILE A 177 3.37 8.50 0.15
N HIS A 178 3.21 7.23 -0.22
CA HIS A 178 3.56 6.10 0.63
C HIS A 178 5.08 6.00 0.82
N GLY A 179 5.87 6.12 -0.25
CA GLY A 179 7.33 6.09 -0.16
C GLY A 179 7.90 7.20 0.70
N THR A 180 7.38 8.42 0.58
CA THR A 180 7.79 9.54 1.44
C THR A 180 7.44 9.27 2.90
N TYR A 181 6.25 8.72 3.18
CA TYR A 181 5.89 8.34 4.54
C TYR A 181 6.84 7.28 5.10
N ASN A 182 7.13 6.22 4.35
CA ASN A 182 8.05 5.17 4.78
C ASN A 182 9.44 5.75 5.06
N LEU A 183 9.93 6.66 4.21
CA LEU A 183 11.19 7.36 4.42
C LEU A 183 11.18 8.19 5.71
N ILE A 184 10.13 8.96 5.96
CA ILE A 184 10.01 9.80 7.17
C ILE A 184 9.98 8.92 8.42
N VAL A 185 9.15 7.88 8.46
CA VAL A 185 9.05 6.98 9.62
C VAL A 185 10.33 6.17 9.83
N SER A 186 11.05 5.86 8.76
CA SER A 186 12.36 5.23 8.81
C SER A 186 13.39 6.16 9.47
N LEU A 187 13.47 7.43 9.02
CA LEU A 187 14.45 8.39 9.53
C LEU A 187 14.08 8.94 10.92
N PHE A 188 12.79 9.02 11.23
CA PHE A 188 12.23 9.63 12.43
C PHE A 188 11.14 8.72 13.02
N PRO A 189 11.52 7.60 13.67
CA PRO A 189 10.57 6.65 14.20
C PRO A 189 9.66 7.29 15.26
N PRO A 190 8.32 7.15 15.15
CA PRO A 190 7.34 7.82 16.01
C PRO A 190 7.27 7.21 17.42
N VAL A 191 7.79 6.00 17.59
CA VAL A 191 7.94 5.34 18.88
C VAL A 191 9.42 5.05 19.06
N GLY A 192 10.00 5.55 20.16
CA GLY A 192 11.41 5.28 20.48
C GLY A 192 11.61 3.77 20.69
N PHE A 193 12.66 3.24 20.08
CA PHE A 193 13.05 1.84 20.22
C PHE A 193 14.03 1.65 21.38
#